data_AF-A0A258QLC2-F1
#
_entry.id   AF-A0A258QLC2-F1
#
_cell.length_a   1.000
_cell.length_b   1.000
_cell.length_c   1.000
_cell.angle_alpha   90.00
_cell.angle_beta   90.00
_cell.angle_gamma   90.00
#
_symmetry.space_group_name_H-M   'P 1'
#
loop_
_entity.id
_entity.type
_entity.pdbx_description
1 polymer ?
#
loop_
_entity_poly.entity_id
_entity_poly.type
_entity_poly.pdbx_seq_one_letter_code
_entity_poly.pdbx_strand_id
1 'polypeptide(L)' 'EERDTIEDVLEPYLIQQGYLQRTSRGRVATRQAYEHFGLTPPSGSASLDI' A
#
# COMPACT_ATOMS: atom_id res chain seq x y z
N GLU A 1 -11.27 -18.26 -8.91
CA GLU A 1 -10.52 -17.76 -10.09
C GLU A 1 -10.84 -16.28 -10.34
N GLU A 2 -10.93 -15.46 -9.28
CA GLU A 2 -11.29 -14.03 -9.36
C GLU A 2 -10.29 -13.13 -8.59
N ARG A 3 -9.23 -13.74 -8.02
CA ARG A 3 -8.26 -13.03 -7.18
C ARG A 3 -7.20 -12.30 -8.00
N ASP A 4 -6.77 -12.92 -9.11
CA ASP A 4 -5.84 -12.29 -10.06
C ASP A 4 -6.36 -10.94 -10.59
N THR A 5 -7.67 -10.81 -10.83
CA THR A 5 -8.24 -9.58 -11.40
C THR A 5 -8.30 -8.43 -10.40
N ILE A 6 -8.48 -8.72 -9.11
CA ILE A 6 -8.55 -7.69 -8.08
C ILE A 6 -7.15 -7.15 -7.77
N GLU A 7 -6.14 -8.02 -7.69
CA GLU A 7 -4.76 -7.58 -7.49
C GLU A 7 -4.25 -6.77 -8.69
N ASP A 8 -4.54 -7.19 -9.92
CA ASP A 8 -4.05 -6.51 -11.13
C ASP A 8 -4.76 -5.17 -11.41
N VAL A 9 -6.00 -4.99 -10.95
CA VAL A 9 -6.78 -3.74 -11.13
C VAL A 9 -6.60 -2.77 -9.96
N LEU A 10 -6.51 -3.27 -8.73
CA LEU A 10 -6.45 -2.43 -7.53
C LEU A 10 -5.02 -1.95 -7.23
N GLU A 11 -4.00 -2.79 -7.44
CA GLU A 11 -2.59 -2.39 -7.25
C GLU A 11 -2.22 -1.14 -8.06
N PRO A 12 -2.47 -1.04 -9.39
CA PRO A 12 -2.11 0.15 -10.15
C PRO A 12 -2.87 1.40 -9.67
N TYR A 13 -4.13 1.25 -9.27
CA TYR A 13 -4.91 2.35 -8.70
C TYR A 13 -4.31 2.84 -7.38
N LEU A 14 -4.02 1.93 -6.45
CA LEU A 14 -3.46 2.27 -5.15
C LEU A 14 -2.03 2.83 -5.27
N ILE A 15 -1.23 2.36 -6.22
CA ILE A 15 0.09 2.91 -6.52
C ILE A 15 -0.04 4.32 -7.10
N GLN A 16 -0.96 4.53 -8.05
CA GLN A 16 -1.18 5.83 -8.68
C GLN A 16 -1.70 6.89 -7.70
N GLN A 17 -2.56 6.50 -6.76
CA GLN A 17 -3.04 7.38 -5.69
C GLN A 17 -2.00 7.60 -4.57
N GLY A 18 -0.86 6.89 -4.60
CA GLY A 18 0.17 6.99 -3.57
C GLY A 18 -0.21 6.29 -2.25
N TYR A 19 -1.15 5.35 -2.29
CA TYR A 19 -1.58 4.52 -1.16
C TYR A 19 -0.74 3.24 -1.01
N LEU A 20 -0.13 2.75 -2.08
CA LEU A 20 0.67 1.53 -2.06
C LEU A 20 2.01 1.79 -2.74
N GLN A 21 3.10 1.32 -2.11
CA GLN A 21 4.45 1.47 -2.61
C GLN A 21 5.09 0.09 -2.78
N ARG A 22 5.68 -0.15 -3.95
CA ARG A 22 6.45 -1.37 -4.21
C ARG A 22 7.88 -1.18 -3.70
N THR A 23 8.33 -2.11 -2.86
CA THR A 23 9.68 -2.15 -2.29
C THR A 23 10.34 -3.48 -2.62
N SER A 24 11.67 -3.55 -2.51
CA SER A 24 12.43 -4.80 -2.73
C SER A 24 12.03 -5.95 -1.78
N ARG A 25 11.31 -5.65 -0.68
CA ARG A 25 10.82 -6.62 0.30
C ARG A 25 9.33 -6.94 0.17
N GLY A 26 8.60 -6.31 -0.74
CA GLY A 26 7.17 -6.51 -0.94
C GLY A 26 6.38 -5.21 -1.14
N ARG A 27 5.07 -5.29 -0.96
CA ARG A 27 4.18 -4.12 -1.02
C ARG A 27 4.03 -3.51 0.36
N VAL A 28 4.20 -2.20 0.44
CA VAL A 28 4.04 -1.43 1.68
C VAL A 28 2.92 -0.43 1.47
N ALA A 29 1.90 -0.45 2.33
CA ALA A 29 0.88 0.60 2.33
C ALA A 29 1.48 1.88 2.89
N THR A 30 1.19 3.01 2.26
CA THR A 30 1.69 4.31 2.71
C THR A 30 0.85 4.82 3.88
N ARG A 31 1.39 5.78 4.62
CA ARG A 31 0.65 6.46 5.70
C ARG A 31 -0.70 7.01 5.22
N GLN A 32 -0.74 7.57 4.01
CA GLN A 32 -1.96 8.10 3.41
C GLN A 32 -3.05 7.03 3.26
N ALA A 33 -2.67 5.78 2.95
CA ALA A 33 -3.64 4.68 2.88
C ALA A 33 -4.22 4.42 4.26
N TYR A 34 -3.36 4.28 5.27
CA TYR A 34 -3.80 4.09 6.65
C TYR A 34 -4.73 5.22 7.12
N GLU A 35 -4.37 6.48 6.86
CA GLU A 35 -5.19 7.65 7.20
C GLU A 35 -6.53 7.68 6.45
N HIS A 36 -6.54 7.34 5.16
CA HIS A 36 -7.76 7.29 4.34
C HIS A 36 -8.73 6.19 4.79
N PHE A 37 -8.20 5.03 5.20
CA PHE A 37 -8.99 3.91 5.71
C PHE A 37 -9.27 4.03 7.24
N GLY A 38 -8.78 5.07 7.92
CA GLY A 38 -8.91 5.22 9.37
C GLY A 38 -8.16 4.14 10.17
N LEU A 39 -7.18 3.50 9.56
CA LEU A 39 -6.36 2.45 10.14
C LEU A 39 -5.14 3.06 10.86
N THR A 40 -4.68 2.39 11.92
CA THR A 40 -3.43 2.79 12.59
C THR A 40 -2.25 2.26 11.78
N PRO A 41 -1.35 3.13 11.27
CA PRO A 41 -0.16 2.66 10.57
C PRO A 41 0.69 1.80 11.52
N PRO A 42 1.30 0.70 11.03
CA PRO A 42 2.13 -0.13 11.88
C PRO A 42 3.30 0.70 12.40
N SER A 43 3.50 0.71 13.71
CA SER A 43 4.47 1.57 14.41
C SER A 43 5.94 1.39 13.96
N GLY A 44 6.23 0.42 13.09
CA GLY A 44 7.54 0.15 12.51
C GLY A 44 7.71 0.50 11.02
N SER A 45 6.68 1.00 10.33
CA SER A 45 6.79 1.42 8.92
C SER A 45 7.23 2.88 8.72
N ALA A 46 7.49 3.61 9.81
CA ALA A 46 8.05 4.97 9.81
C ALA A 46 9.58 5.01 9.62
N SER A 47 10.21 3.86 9.33
CA SER A 47 11.67 3.70 9.24
C SER A 47 12.16 3.46 7.81
N LEU A 48 11.28 3.49 6.80
CA LEU A 48 11.62 3.26 5.39
C LEU A 48 11.59 4.56 4.58
N ASP A 49 11.92 5.67 5.22
CA ASP A 49 12.19 6.97 4.61
C ASP A 49 13.72 7.20 4.65
N ILE A 50 14.51 6.33 4.00
CA ILE A 50 15.96 6.50 3.80
C ILE A 50 16.29 6.32 2.33
#